data_AF-A0A2E3RM75-F1
#
_entry.id   AF-A0A2E3RM75-F1
#
_cell.length_a   1.000
_cell.length_b   1.000
_cell.length_c   1.000
_cell.angle_alpha   90.00
_cell.angle_beta   90.00
_cell.angle_gamma   90.00
#
_symmetry.space_group_name_H-M   'P 1'
#
loop_
_entity.id
_entity.type
_entity.pdbx_description
1 polymer ?
#
loop_
_entity_poly.entity_id
_entity_poly.type
_entity_poly.pdbx_seq_one_letter_code
_entity_poly.pdbx_strand_id
1 'polypeptide(L)'
;MGRNAAHRKAKRLPVSNRKEKLHALMRGMIERSFPGKHGLAAAEVESWISGKEVQLEQADKGAFSRKFHGSRDWSFLDVLAMQSLAGSTRITDAFEDEVEASPADTLSTLQHASHLLKESGEAVNALMSLESGDGDISETRAELIEAREAVEMALASLNAKAPSPAPVAPMQRRAG
;
A
#
# COMPACT_ATOMS: atom_id res chain seq x y z
N MET A 1 5.48 22.35 38.08
CA MET A 1 4.57 21.22 37.75
C MET A 1 4.69 20.93 36.26
N GLY A 2 5.60 20.02 35.89
CA GLY A 2 5.80 19.61 34.49
C GLY A 2 4.82 18.50 34.10
N ARG A 3 4.10 18.67 32.99
CA ARG A 3 3.28 17.60 32.40
C ARG A 3 4.06 16.99 31.24
N ASN A 4 4.50 15.75 31.45
CA ASN A 4 5.06 14.86 30.44
C ASN A 4 4.02 14.61 29.35
N ALA A 5 4.31 15.04 28.12
CA ALA A 5 3.58 14.63 26.93
C ALA A 5 4.11 13.26 26.51
N ALA A 6 3.34 12.21 26.80
CA ALA A 6 3.65 10.85 26.36
C ALA A 6 3.50 10.75 24.84
N HIS A 7 4.63 10.74 24.12
CA HIS A 7 4.69 10.30 22.73
C HIS A 7 4.30 8.81 22.66
N ARG A 8 3.08 8.52 22.21
CA ARG A 8 2.70 7.18 21.76
C ARG A 8 3.46 6.88 20.46
N LYS A 9 4.59 6.19 20.56
CA LYS A 9 5.26 5.58 19.41
C LYS A 9 4.29 4.58 18.77
N ALA A 10 4.02 4.73 17.47
CA ALA A 10 3.32 3.72 16.68
C ALA A 10 4.11 2.40 16.79
N LYS A 11 3.54 1.45 17.53
CA LYS A 11 4.17 0.17 17.80
C LYS A 11 4.02 -0.68 16.54
N ARG A 12 5.09 -0.77 15.73
CA ARG A 12 5.17 -1.75 14.63
C ARG A 12 4.79 -3.11 15.20
N LEU A 13 3.74 -3.70 14.68
CA LEU A 13 3.35 -5.05 15.04
C LEU A 13 4.47 -6.01 14.61
N PRO A 14 4.87 -6.96 15.47
CA PRO A 14 5.87 -7.95 15.09
C PRO A 14 5.42 -8.69 13.81
N VAL A 15 6.37 -9.10 12.96
CA VAL A 15 6.11 -9.76 11.67
C VAL A 15 5.17 -10.98 11.81
N SER A 16 5.22 -11.67 12.96
CA SER A 16 4.29 -12.75 13.32
C SER A 16 2.82 -12.32 13.31
N ASN A 17 2.52 -11.10 13.75
CA ASN A 17 1.16 -10.57 13.82
C ASN A 17 0.61 -10.23 12.42
N ARG A 18 1.44 -9.75 11.48
CA ARG A 18 0.99 -9.50 10.09
C ARG A 18 0.59 -10.79 9.37
N LYS A 19 1.39 -11.84 9.53
CA LYS A 19 1.06 -13.17 9.00
C LYS A 19 -0.23 -13.70 9.62
N GLU A 20 -0.34 -13.67 10.94
CA GLU A 20 -1.56 -14.10 11.65
C GLU A 20 -2.81 -13.30 11.22
N LYS A 21 -2.67 -11.98 11.06
CA LYS A 21 -3.71 -11.09 10.54
C LYS A 21 -4.14 -11.48 9.12
N LEU A 22 -3.18 -11.71 8.21
CA LEU A 22 -3.48 -12.17 6.86
C LEU A 22 -4.25 -13.50 6.87
N HIS A 23 -3.80 -14.48 7.67
CA HIS A 23 -4.49 -15.75 7.81
C HIS A 23 -5.91 -15.60 8.39
N ALA A 24 -6.11 -14.71 9.36
CA ALA A 24 -7.43 -14.43 9.92
C ALA A 24 -8.36 -13.78 8.89
N LEU A 25 -7.86 -12.80 8.12
CA LEU A 25 -8.62 -12.11 7.08
C LEU A 25 -8.99 -13.07 5.93
N MET A 26 -8.03 -13.86 5.45
CA MET A 26 -8.26 -14.86 4.41
C MET A 26 -9.30 -15.89 4.85
N ARG A 27 -9.19 -16.45 6.06
CA ARG A 27 -10.21 -17.38 6.60
C ARG A 27 -11.58 -16.73 6.66
N GLY A 28 -11.69 -15.51 7.20
CA GLY A 28 -12.96 -14.80 7.29
C GLY A 28 -13.59 -14.51 5.92
N MET A 29 -12.76 -14.23 4.90
CA MET A 29 -13.23 -14.02 3.53
C MET A 29 -13.70 -15.33 2.87
N ILE A 30 -12.95 -16.41 3.08
CA ILE A 30 -13.32 -17.75 2.59
C ILE A 30 -14.62 -18.22 3.23
N GLU A 31 -14.76 -18.14 4.55
CA GLU A 31 -15.99 -18.57 5.24
C GLU A 31 -17.22 -17.77 4.83
N ARG A 32 -17.04 -16.48 4.50
CA ARG A 32 -18.12 -15.63 4.01
C ARG A 32 -18.53 -15.98 2.58
N SER A 33 -17.56 -16.22 1.71
CA SER A 33 -17.79 -16.38 0.27
C SER A 33 -18.09 -17.84 -0.11
N PHE A 34 -17.55 -18.79 0.65
CA PHE A 34 -17.68 -20.23 0.47
C PHE A 34 -18.03 -20.96 1.78
N PRO A 35 -19.21 -20.71 2.38
CA PRO A 35 -19.54 -21.25 3.71
C PRO A 35 -19.50 -22.78 3.72
N GLY A 36 -18.61 -23.36 4.52
CA GLY A 36 -18.42 -24.81 4.63
C GLY A 36 -17.95 -25.52 3.35
N LYS A 37 -17.57 -24.77 2.31
CA LYS A 37 -17.21 -25.30 0.97
C LYS A 37 -15.76 -25.00 0.62
N HIS A 38 -14.82 -25.32 1.50
CA HIS A 38 -13.40 -25.02 1.31
C HIS A 38 -12.79 -25.70 0.07
N GLY A 39 -13.30 -26.88 -0.32
CA GLY A 39 -12.89 -27.53 -1.56
C GLY A 39 -13.27 -26.74 -2.82
N LEU A 40 -14.45 -26.11 -2.80
CA LEU A 40 -14.89 -25.24 -3.90
C LEU A 40 -14.03 -23.97 -3.93
N ALA A 41 -13.76 -23.36 -2.78
CA ALA A 41 -12.86 -22.22 -2.69
C ALA A 41 -11.47 -22.53 -3.28
N ALA A 42 -10.94 -23.74 -3.02
CA ALA A 42 -9.67 -24.18 -3.60
C ALA A 42 -9.72 -24.24 -5.14
N ALA A 43 -10.77 -24.84 -5.70
CA ALA A 43 -10.95 -24.98 -7.14
C ALA A 43 -11.13 -23.62 -7.84
N GLU A 44 -11.93 -22.72 -7.27
CA GLU A 44 -12.16 -21.38 -7.82
C GLU A 44 -10.90 -20.52 -7.79
N VAL A 45 -10.14 -20.55 -6.69
CA VAL A 45 -8.87 -19.82 -6.58
C VAL A 45 -7.85 -20.38 -7.59
N GLU A 46 -7.73 -21.69 -7.71
CA GLU A 46 -6.82 -22.32 -8.67
C GLU A 46 -7.23 -22.02 -10.12
N SER A 47 -8.55 -21.98 -10.39
CA SER A 47 -9.08 -21.62 -11.70
C SER A 47 -8.74 -20.19 -12.07
N TRP A 48 -8.93 -19.26 -11.13
CA TRP A 48 -8.60 -17.86 -11.30
C TRP A 48 -7.10 -17.66 -11.57
N ILE A 49 -6.25 -18.32 -10.78
CA ILE A 49 -4.78 -18.17 -10.89
C ILE A 49 -4.26 -18.78 -12.20
N SER A 50 -4.76 -19.95 -12.59
CA SER A 50 -4.31 -20.65 -13.80
C SER A 50 -4.94 -20.12 -15.09
N GLY A 51 -6.03 -19.36 -14.98
CA GLY A 51 -6.83 -18.91 -16.12
C GLY A 51 -7.59 -20.04 -16.83
N LYS A 52 -7.72 -21.21 -16.19
CA LYS A 52 -8.40 -22.40 -16.72
C LYS A 52 -9.41 -22.91 -15.71
N GLU A 53 -10.51 -23.48 -16.16
CA GLU A 53 -11.46 -24.11 -15.25
C GLU A 53 -10.84 -25.35 -14.60
N VAL A 54 -10.76 -25.35 -13.28
CA VAL A 54 -10.29 -26.46 -12.44
C VAL A 54 -11.50 -27.03 -11.72
N GLN A 55 -11.79 -28.31 -12.00
CA GLN A 55 -12.90 -29.00 -11.35
C GLN A 55 -12.58 -29.31 -9.88
N LEU A 56 -13.64 -29.43 -9.07
CA LEU A 56 -13.52 -29.68 -7.63
C LEU A 56 -12.68 -30.93 -7.30
N GLU A 57 -12.71 -31.95 -8.15
CA GLU A 57 -11.98 -33.21 -7.98
C GLU A 57 -10.49 -33.06 -8.26
N GLN A 58 -10.12 -32.08 -9.09
CA GLN A 58 -8.76 -31.85 -9.56
C GLN A 58 -7.99 -30.87 -8.67
N ALA A 59 -8.71 -30.01 -7.93
CA ALA A 59 -8.10 -29.00 -7.08
C ALA A 59 -7.22 -29.58 -5.96
N ASP A 60 -6.07 -28.95 -5.68
CA ASP A 60 -5.19 -29.34 -4.56
C ASP A 60 -5.74 -28.84 -3.21
N LYS A 61 -6.77 -29.55 -2.72
CA LYS A 61 -7.40 -29.34 -1.42
C LYS A 61 -6.40 -29.45 -0.26
N GLY A 62 -5.35 -30.26 -0.43
CA GLY A 62 -4.32 -30.46 0.60
C GLY A 62 -3.47 -29.19 0.77
N ALA A 63 -3.00 -28.61 -0.34
CA ALA A 63 -2.29 -27.34 -0.31
C ALA A 63 -3.18 -26.21 0.22
N PHE A 64 -4.43 -26.13 -0.25
CA PHE A 64 -5.36 -25.11 0.22
C PHE A 64 -5.65 -25.25 1.72
N SER A 65 -5.91 -26.47 2.21
CA SER A 65 -6.14 -26.73 3.63
C SER A 65 -4.94 -26.32 4.49
N ARG A 66 -3.71 -26.60 4.05
CA ARG A 66 -2.50 -26.14 4.76
C ARG A 66 -2.41 -24.61 4.83
N LYS A 67 -2.82 -23.90 3.76
CA LYS A 67 -2.91 -22.43 3.78
C LYS A 67 -3.99 -21.93 4.73
N PHE A 68 -5.16 -22.56 4.68
CA PHE A 68 -6.30 -22.24 5.55
C PHE A 68 -5.96 -22.37 7.04
N HIS A 69 -5.27 -23.43 7.43
CA HIS A 69 -4.89 -23.70 8.82
C HIS A 69 -3.59 -23.01 9.26
N GLY A 70 -2.92 -22.25 8.38
CA GLY A 70 -1.73 -21.48 8.75
C GLY A 70 -0.40 -22.23 8.70
N SER A 71 -0.39 -23.50 8.26
CA SER A 71 0.83 -24.29 8.11
C SER A 71 1.54 -24.05 6.76
N ARG A 72 0.92 -23.32 5.84
CA ARG A 72 1.50 -22.83 4.57
C ARG A 72 1.08 -21.37 4.38
N ASP A 73 1.96 -20.55 3.83
CA ASP A 73 1.65 -19.14 3.58
C ASP A 73 0.74 -18.94 2.37
N TRP A 74 -0.08 -17.90 2.44
CA TRP A 74 -0.81 -17.37 1.29
C TRP A 74 0.15 -16.59 0.40
N SER A 75 0.10 -16.84 -0.90
CA SER A 75 0.80 -16.02 -1.89
C SER A 75 0.00 -14.77 -2.23
N PHE A 76 0.65 -13.81 -2.87
CA PHE A 76 -0.01 -12.61 -3.40
C PHE A 76 -1.15 -12.95 -4.37
N LEU A 77 -0.95 -13.94 -5.25
CA LEU A 77 -1.98 -14.37 -6.19
C LEU A 77 -3.19 -15.00 -5.50
N ASP A 78 -3.00 -15.72 -4.39
CA ASP A 78 -4.13 -16.24 -3.61
C ASP A 78 -5.00 -15.12 -3.04
N VAL A 79 -4.35 -14.04 -2.57
CA VAL A 79 -5.03 -12.87 -2.02
C VAL A 79 -5.83 -12.15 -3.11
N LEU A 80 -5.22 -11.86 -4.26
CA LEU A 80 -5.90 -11.24 -5.39
C LEU A 80 -7.08 -12.07 -5.90
N ALA A 81 -6.88 -13.38 -6.06
CA ALA A 81 -7.93 -14.30 -6.48
C ALA A 81 -9.12 -14.24 -5.52
N MET A 82 -8.87 -14.37 -4.21
CA MET A 82 -9.94 -14.31 -3.21
C MET A 82 -10.65 -12.96 -3.17
N GLN A 83 -9.93 -11.85 -3.29
CA GLN A 83 -10.55 -10.52 -3.33
C GLN A 83 -11.42 -10.31 -4.57
N SER A 84 -10.97 -10.82 -5.72
CA SER A 84 -11.73 -10.80 -6.97
C SER A 84 -13.00 -11.66 -6.86
N LEU A 85 -12.87 -12.91 -6.39
CA LEU A 85 -13.99 -13.84 -6.22
C LEU A 85 -15.00 -13.37 -5.17
N ALA A 86 -14.52 -12.73 -4.09
CA ALA A 86 -15.37 -12.19 -3.03
C ALA A 86 -15.93 -10.79 -3.33
N GLY A 87 -15.48 -10.13 -4.41
CA GLY A 87 -15.83 -8.76 -4.74
C GLY A 87 -15.46 -7.75 -3.64
N SER A 88 -14.32 -7.93 -2.98
CA SER A 88 -13.97 -7.18 -1.77
C SER A 88 -12.47 -6.86 -1.69
N THR A 89 -12.12 -5.58 -1.51
CA THR A 89 -10.74 -5.11 -1.32
C THR A 89 -10.25 -5.18 0.13
N ARG A 90 -11.09 -5.64 1.06
CA ARG A 90 -10.86 -5.65 2.53
C ARG A 90 -9.46 -6.10 2.99
N ILE A 91 -8.83 -7.06 2.32
CA ILE A 91 -7.48 -7.52 2.70
C ILE A 91 -6.46 -6.42 2.39
N THR A 92 -6.49 -5.87 1.18
CA THR A 92 -5.64 -4.74 0.77
C THR A 92 -5.86 -3.55 1.67
N ASP A 93 -7.11 -3.11 1.87
CA ASP A 93 -7.46 -1.96 2.71
C ASP A 93 -6.88 -2.13 4.13
N ALA A 94 -6.98 -3.33 4.71
CA ALA A 94 -6.49 -3.62 6.06
C ALA A 94 -4.96 -3.58 6.19
N PHE A 95 -4.22 -3.66 5.09
CA PHE A 95 -2.76 -3.52 5.07
C PHE A 95 -2.31 -2.16 4.53
N GLU A 96 -3.13 -1.47 3.74
CA GLU A 96 -2.89 -0.10 3.28
C GLU A 96 -2.87 0.89 4.45
N ASP A 97 -3.82 0.76 5.39
CA ASP A 97 -3.83 1.51 6.66
C ASP A 97 -2.55 1.31 7.49
N GLU A 98 -1.88 0.15 7.35
CA GLU A 98 -0.61 -0.13 8.03
C GLU A 98 0.61 0.45 7.29
N VAL A 99 0.51 0.67 5.98
CA VAL A 99 1.53 1.31 5.16
C VAL A 99 1.49 2.82 5.39
N GLU A 100 0.31 3.44 5.47
CA GLU A 100 0.15 4.85 5.87
C GLU A 100 0.68 5.14 7.29
N ALA A 101 0.65 4.14 8.18
CA ALA A 101 1.19 4.23 9.53
C ALA A 101 2.70 3.94 9.64
N SER A 102 3.34 3.47 8.57
CA SER A 102 4.78 3.68 8.47
C SER A 102 4.93 5.16 8.16
N PRO A 103 5.78 5.93 8.87
CA PRO A 103 6.29 7.11 8.21
C PRO A 103 6.81 6.56 6.87
N ALA A 104 6.25 7.03 5.75
CA ALA A 104 7.06 7.17 4.56
C ALA A 104 8.39 7.70 5.09
N ASP A 105 9.52 7.15 4.65
CA ASP A 105 10.79 7.81 4.93
C ASP A 105 10.65 9.20 4.30
N THR A 106 10.07 10.13 5.06
CA THR A 106 9.84 11.51 4.70
C THR A 106 11.26 11.97 4.65
N LEU A 107 11.77 12.04 3.43
CA LEU A 107 13.06 12.61 3.16
C LEU A 107 13.11 13.88 4.00
N SER A 108 14.16 14.02 4.79
CA SER A 108 14.38 15.26 5.52
C SER A 108 14.28 16.42 4.52
N THR A 109 13.89 17.62 5.00
CA THR A 109 13.82 18.79 4.11
C THR A 109 15.12 18.98 3.32
N LEU A 110 16.26 18.62 3.93
CA LEU A 110 17.57 18.61 3.28
C LEU A 110 17.67 17.59 2.15
N GLN A 111 17.20 16.36 2.35
CA GLN A 111 17.19 15.33 1.29
C GLN A 111 16.26 15.72 0.13
N HIS A 112 15.11 16.33 0.41
CA HIS A 112 14.27 16.90 -0.65
C HIS A 112 15.00 18.01 -1.41
N ALA A 113 15.71 18.90 -0.72
CA ALA A 113 16.48 19.96 -1.37
C ALA A 113 17.62 19.40 -2.25
N SER A 114 18.33 18.37 -1.78
CA SER A 114 19.36 17.69 -2.56
C SER A 114 18.78 17.00 -3.79
N HIS A 115 17.63 16.32 -3.65
CA HIS A 115 16.96 15.65 -4.76
C HIS A 115 16.47 16.67 -5.80
N LEU A 116 15.81 17.74 -5.36
CA LEU A 116 15.38 18.83 -6.24
C LEU A 116 16.54 19.46 -7.01
N LEU A 117 17.68 19.68 -6.35
CA LEU A 117 18.87 20.23 -7.00
C LEU A 117 19.40 19.31 -8.10
N LYS A 118 19.45 17.99 -7.83
CA LYS A 118 19.91 16.99 -8.79
C LYS A 118 18.98 16.95 -10.01
N GLU A 119 17.71 16.64 -9.80
CA GLU A 119 16.76 16.43 -10.91
C GLU A 119 16.54 17.73 -11.71
N SER A 120 16.50 18.90 -11.05
CA SER A 120 16.41 20.18 -11.77
C SER A 120 17.68 20.49 -12.57
N GLY A 121 18.85 20.08 -12.06
CA GLY A 121 20.13 20.24 -12.77
C GLY A 121 20.21 19.36 -14.01
N GLU A 122 19.76 18.11 -13.90
CA GLU A 122 19.68 17.14 -15.01
C GLU A 122 18.69 17.63 -16.07
N ALA A 123 17.49 18.08 -15.67
CA ALA A 123 16.52 18.67 -16.59
C ALA A 123 17.02 19.94 -17.31
N VAL A 124 17.72 20.84 -16.60
CA VAL A 124 18.34 22.03 -17.22
C VAL A 124 19.43 21.61 -18.20
N ASN A 125 20.29 20.66 -17.82
CA ASN A 125 21.34 20.16 -18.68
C ASN A 125 20.77 19.53 -19.96
N ALA A 126 19.73 18.70 -19.84
CA ALA A 126 19.06 18.08 -20.98
C ALA A 126 18.44 19.13 -21.94
N LEU A 127 17.79 20.17 -21.40
CA LEU A 127 17.30 21.30 -22.21
C LEU A 127 18.43 22.03 -22.95
N MET A 128 19.58 22.25 -22.29
CA MET A 128 20.74 22.90 -22.92
C MET A 128 21.37 22.01 -24.00
N SER A 129 21.48 20.70 -23.77
CA SER A 129 21.93 19.74 -24.77
C SER A 129 21.00 19.68 -25.97
N LEU A 130 19.69 19.72 -25.74
CA LEU A 130 18.68 19.76 -26.81
C LEU A 130 18.80 21.03 -27.67
N GLU A 131 18.98 22.20 -27.03
CA GLU A 131 19.19 23.49 -27.75
C GLU A 131 20.51 23.51 -28.53
N SER A 132 21.55 22.87 -27.99
CA SER A 132 22.87 22.79 -28.63
C SER A 132 22.92 21.78 -29.77
N GLY A 133 21.87 20.98 -29.95
CA GLY A 133 21.74 19.95 -31.00
C GLY A 133 22.35 18.59 -30.65
N ASP A 134 22.87 18.42 -29.43
CA ASP A 134 23.49 17.18 -28.95
C ASP A 134 22.53 16.30 -28.12
N GLY A 135 21.34 16.81 -27.79
CA GLY A 135 20.35 16.14 -26.93
C GLY A 135 19.21 15.46 -27.69
N ASP A 136 18.60 14.45 -27.05
CA ASP A 136 17.41 13.75 -27.53
C ASP A 136 16.11 14.29 -26.89
N ILE A 137 15.04 14.39 -27.68
CA ILE A 137 13.74 14.92 -27.22
C ILE A 137 13.09 14.00 -26.18
N SER A 138 13.23 12.68 -26.34
CA SER A 138 12.63 11.70 -25.42
C SER A 138 13.36 11.70 -24.09
N GLU A 139 14.69 11.74 -24.11
CA GLU A 139 15.53 11.87 -22.91
C GLU A 139 15.23 13.18 -22.18
N THR A 140 15.22 14.31 -22.90
CA THR A 140 14.88 15.61 -22.30
C THR A 140 13.49 15.62 -21.67
N ARG A 141 12.51 14.94 -22.28
CA ARG A 141 11.17 14.81 -21.69
C ARG A 141 11.19 13.96 -20.41
N ALA A 142 11.95 12.88 -20.36
CA ALA A 142 12.07 12.04 -19.18
C ALA A 142 12.65 12.85 -18.00
N GLU A 143 13.75 13.56 -18.24
CA GLU A 143 14.40 14.41 -17.23
C GLU A 143 13.47 15.50 -16.68
N LEU A 144 12.65 16.13 -17.54
CA LEU A 144 11.64 17.10 -17.11
C LEU A 144 10.52 16.49 -16.26
N ILE A 145 10.15 15.23 -16.52
CA ILE A 145 9.15 14.51 -15.73
C ILE A 145 9.75 14.18 -14.36
N GLU A 146 10.98 13.69 -14.29
CA GLU A 146 11.66 13.37 -13.02
C GLU A 146 11.82 14.62 -12.13
N ALA A 147 12.19 15.76 -12.72
CA ALA A 147 12.23 17.04 -12.01
C ALA A 147 10.84 17.47 -11.48
N ARG A 148 9.77 17.26 -12.25
CA ARG A 148 8.40 17.53 -11.79
C ARG A 148 8.00 16.60 -10.64
N GLU A 149 8.29 15.32 -10.74
CA GLU A 149 8.00 14.34 -9.68
C GLU A 149 8.72 14.69 -8.38
N ALA A 150 9.99 15.13 -8.45
CA ALA A 150 10.74 15.60 -7.29
C ALA A 150 10.08 16.82 -6.62
N VAL A 151 9.53 17.77 -7.40
CA VAL A 151 8.75 18.91 -6.89
C VAL A 151 7.46 18.45 -6.22
N GLU A 152 6.71 17.55 -6.85
CA GLU A 152 5.45 17.04 -6.30
C GLU A 152 5.68 16.29 -4.98
N MET A 153 6.74 15.48 -4.90
CA MET A 153 7.14 14.82 -3.66
C MET A 153 7.51 15.81 -2.55
N ALA A 154 8.26 16.86 -2.87
CA ALA A 154 8.63 17.88 -1.88
C ALA A 154 7.40 18.67 -1.37
N LEU A 155 6.45 18.99 -2.25
CA LEU A 155 5.19 19.65 -1.90
C LEU A 155 4.31 18.74 -1.04
N ALA A 156 4.21 17.46 -1.38
CA ALA A 156 3.47 16.47 -0.58
C ALA A 156 4.05 16.39 0.85
N SER A 157 5.37 16.32 0.98
CA SER A 157 6.05 16.34 2.28
C SER A 157 5.85 17.64 3.06
N LEU A 158 5.77 18.78 2.38
CA LEU A 158 5.47 20.07 3.02
C LEU A 158 4.03 20.10 3.54
N ASN A 159 3.07 19.64 2.74
CA ASN A 159 1.65 19.58 3.11
C ASN A 159 1.41 18.60 4.26
N ALA A 160 2.12 17.47 4.29
CA ALA A 160 2.07 16.52 5.39
C ALA A 160 2.63 17.09 6.71
N LYS A 161 3.50 18.12 6.65
CA LYS A 161 4.00 18.86 7.82
C LYS A 161 3.09 20.00 8.25
N ALA A 162 2.14 20.43 7.44
CA ALA A 162 1.22 21.49 7.81
C ALA A 162 0.30 21.00 8.95
N PRO A 163 0.14 21.75 10.06
CA PRO A 163 -0.77 21.35 11.12
C PRO A 163 -2.20 21.33 10.58
N SER A 164 -2.86 20.17 10.72
CA SER A 164 -4.29 20.02 10.47
C SER A 164 -5.06 21.10 11.26
N PRO A 165 -6.01 21.84 10.65
CA PRO A 165 -6.81 22.82 11.39
C PRO A 165 -7.51 22.09 12.54
N ALA A 166 -7.27 22.57 13.77
CA ALA A 166 -7.81 21.95 14.97
C ALA A 166 -9.34 21.78 14.83
N PRO A 167 -9.90 20.64 15.30
CA PRO A 167 -11.34 20.44 15.26
C PRO A 167 -12.02 21.56 16.04
N VAL A 168 -12.90 22.30 15.36
CA VAL A 168 -13.74 23.33 15.96
C VAL A 168 -14.59 22.62 17.04
N ALA A 169 -14.35 22.96 18.30
CA ALA A 169 -15.09 22.35 19.41
C ALA A 169 -16.60 22.60 19.20
N PRO A 170 -17.47 21.59 19.40
CA PRO A 170 -18.90 21.77 19.25
C PRO A 170 -19.38 22.82 20.25
N MET A 171 -19.92 23.89 19.71
CA MET A 171 -20.59 24.98 20.41
C MET A 171 -21.69 24.38 21.30
N GLN A 172 -21.42 24.24 22.60
CA GLN A 172 -22.42 23.80 23.56
C GLN A 172 -23.56 24.83 23.55
N ARG A 173 -24.71 24.45 22.99
CA ARG A 173 -25.94 25.20 23.14
C ARG A 173 -26.26 25.23 24.63
N ARG A 174 -26.15 26.41 25.24
CA ARG A 174 -26.71 26.66 26.58
C ARG A 174 -28.21 26.43 26.49
N ALA A 175 -28.71 25.38 27.16
CA ALA A 175 -30.11 25.28 27.49
C ALA A 175 -30.42 26.37 28.53
N GLY A 176 -31.48 27.13 28.27
CA GLY A 176 -32.04 28.11 29.21
C GLY A 176 -32.87 27.46 30.30
#